data_AF-A0A171CYW6-F1
#
_entry.id   AF-A0A171CYW6-F1
#
_cell.length_a   1.000
_cell.length_b   1.000
_cell.length_c   1.000
_cell.angle_alpha   90.00
_cell.angle_beta   90.00
_cell.angle_gamma   90.00
#
_symmetry.space_group_name_H-M   'P 1'
#
loop_
_entity.id
_entity.type
_entity.pdbx_description
1 polymer ?
#
loop_
_entity_poly.entity_id
_entity_poly.type
_entity_poly.pdbx_seq_one_letter_code
_entity_poly.pdbx_strand_id
1 'polypeptide(L)' 'MLLVLAARGLEVPDDVRARITACTDLARLKSWAARAATARAVHDLFDEAVGEDR' A
#
# COMPACT_ATOMS: atom_id res chain seq x y z
N MET A 1 7.22 5.03 1.43
CA MET A 1 5.83 4.65 1.05
C MET A 1 4.88 5.83 1.25
N LEU A 2 4.62 6.30 2.48
CA LEU A 2 3.64 7.38 2.75
C LEU A 2 3.80 8.64 1.88
N LEU A 3 5.05 9.04 1.59
CA LEU A 3 5.34 10.16 0.69
C LEU A 3 4.75 9.96 -0.72
N VAL A 4 4.74 8.73 -1.23
CA VAL A 4 4.17 8.40 -2.56
C VAL A 4 2.65 8.60 -2.56
N LEU A 5 1.97 8.19 -1.48
CA LEU A 5 0.52 8.38 -1.34
C LEU A 5 0.15 9.87 -1.25
N ALA A 6 0.93 10.63 -0.48
CA ALA A 6 0.75 12.08 -0.38
C ALA A 6 0.99 12.77 -1.74
N ALA A 7 2.05 12.40 -2.47
CA ALA A 7 2.33 12.91 -3.80
C ALA A 7 1.24 12.54 -4.83
N ARG A 8 0.55 11.42 -4.60
CA ARG A 8 -0.60 10.97 -5.39
C ARG A 8 -1.90 11.70 -5.05
N GLY A 9 -1.93 12.49 -3.97
CA GLY A 9 -3.13 13.13 -3.46
C GLY A 9 -4.11 12.17 -2.79
N LEU A 10 -3.66 10.99 -2.39
CA LEU A 10 -4.49 10.00 -1.73
C LEU A 10 -4.54 10.32 -0.23
N GLU A 11 -5.75 10.46 0.30
CA GLU A 11 -5.95 10.54 1.74
C GLU A 11 -5.53 9.22 2.39
N VAL A 12 -4.74 9.33 3.46
CA VAL A 12 -4.21 8.17 4.19
C VAL A 12 -4.83 8.16 5.60
N PRO A 13 -5.87 7.33 5.83
CA PRO A 13 -6.44 7.13 7.16
C PRO A 13 -5.39 6.62 8.15
N ASP A 14 -5.61 6.88 9.44
CA ASP A 14 -4.66 6.50 10.49
C ASP A 14 -4.40 4.99 10.55
N ASP A 15 -5.42 4.17 10.32
CA ASP A 15 -5.29 2.70 10.29
C ASP A 15 -4.34 2.23 9.17
N VAL A 16 -4.48 2.82 7.97
CA VAL A 16 -3.61 2.56 6.82
C VAL A 16 -2.19 3.01 7.12
N ARG A 17 -2.03 4.19 7.73
CA ARG A 17 -0.71 4.70 8.15
C ARG A 17 -0.06 3.74 9.13
N ALA A 18 -0.77 3.32 10.17
CA ALA A 18 -0.29 2.39 11.18
C ALA A 18 0.16 1.07 10.56
N ARG A 19 -0.64 0.51 9.64
CA ARG A 19 -0.30 -0.71 8.89
C ARG A 19 0.98 -0.57 8.08
N ILE A 20 1.15 0.55 7.37
CA ILE A 20 2.35 0.82 6.57
C ILE A 20 3.58 0.98 7.47
N THR A 21 3.47 1.69 8.60
CA THR A 21 4.59 1.92 9.52
C THR A 21 4.97 0.71 10.36
N ALA A 22 4.02 -0.20 10.64
CA ALA A 22 4.27 -1.44 11.36
C ALA A 22 4.87 -2.54 10.46
N CYS A 23 4.83 -2.38 9.13
CA CYS A 23 5.34 -3.37 8.19
C CYS A 23 6.88 -3.36 8.17
N THR A 24 7.49 -4.46 8.62
CA THR A 24 8.95 -4.68 8.58
C THR A 24 9.41 -5.45 7.35
N ASP A 25 8.48 -5.96 6.55
CA ASP A 25 8.76 -6.67 5.30
C ASP A 25 8.99 -5.67 4.16
N LEU A 26 10.26 -5.56 3.74
CA LEU A 26 10.67 -4.67 2.66
C LEU A 26 10.09 -5.09 1.29
N ALA A 27 9.92 -6.39 1.03
CA ALA A 27 9.35 -6.85 -0.23
C ALA A 27 7.89 -6.43 -0.32
N ARG A 28 7.14 -6.57 0.77
CA ARG A 28 5.77 -6.08 0.88
C ARG A 28 5.67 -4.57 0.69
N LEU A 29 6.54 -3.79 1.34
CA LEU A 29 6.60 -2.33 1.17
C LEU A 29 6.89 -1.92 -0.29
N LYS A 30 7.76 -2.64 -1.00
CA LYS A 30 8.05 -2.40 -2.42
C LYS A 30 6.84 -2.69 -3.29
N SER A 31 6.13 -3.80 -3.06
CA SER A 31 4.91 -4.12 -3.79
C SER A 31 3.81 -3.07 -3.59
N TRP A 32 3.63 -2.58 -2.35
CA TRP A 32 2.71 -1.47 -2.08
C TRP A 32 3.14 -0.18 -2.78
N ALA A 33 4.44 0.12 -2.81
CA ALA A 33 4.96 1.30 -3.51
C ALA A 33 4.72 1.24 -5.03
N ALA A 34 4.87 0.06 -5.64
CA ALA A 34 4.59 -0.13 -7.05
C ALA A 34 3.08 0.07 -7.36
N ARG A 35 2.19 -0.50 -6.54
CA ARG A 35 0.73 -0.33 -6.69
C ARG A 35 0.29 1.11 -6.44
N ALA A 36 0.90 1.81 -5.49
CA ALA A 36 0.60 3.20 -5.18
C ALA A 36 0.76 4.15 -6.36
N ALA A 37 1.62 3.81 -7.33
CA ALA A 37 1.82 4.63 -8.51
C ALA A 37 0.55 4.75 -9.37
N THR A 38 -0.32 3.73 -9.35
CA THR A 38 -1.54 3.64 -10.18
C THR A 38 -2.83 3.47 -9.36
N ALA A 39 -2.72 3.29 -8.05
CA ALA A 39 -3.86 3.15 -7.13
C ALA A 39 -4.80 4.35 -7.19
N ARG A 40 -6.11 4.08 -7.15
CA ARG A 40 -7.15 5.12 -7.07
C ARG A 40 -7.54 5.40 -5.62
N ALA A 41 -7.32 4.45 -4.74
CA ALA A 41 -7.53 4.58 -3.30
C ALA A 41 -6.46 3.80 -2.52
N VAL A 42 -6.26 4.16 -1.25
CA VAL A 42 -5.26 3.51 -0.39
C VAL A 42 -5.55 2.03 -0.12
N HIS A 43 -6.80 1.58 -0.30
CA HIS A 43 -7.12 0.15 -0.16
C HIS A 43 -6.57 -0.69 -1.32
N ASP A 44 -6.38 -0.13 -2.52
CA ASP A 44 -5.79 -0.82 -3.69
C ASP A 44 -4.34 -1.27 -3.45
N LEU A 45 -3.67 -0.70 -2.43
CA LEU A 45 -2.32 -1.09 -2.04
C LEU A 45 -2.31 -2.52 -1.48
N PHE A 46 -3.36 -2.84 -0.73
CA PHE A 46 -3.50 -4.04 0.05
C PHE A 46 -4.27 -5.08 -0.73
N ASP A 47 -3.63 -5.57 -1.78
CA ASP A 47 -4.04 -6.83 -2.37
C ASP A 47 -3.72 -7.93 -1.35
N GLU A 48 -4.75 -8.40 -0.63
CA GLU A 48 -4.72 -9.75 -0.08
C GLU A 48 -4.76 -10.64 -1.30
N ALA A 49 -3.59 -11.14 -1.71
CA ALA A 49 -3.50 -12.07 -2.82
C ALA A 49 -4.50 -13.20 -2.57
N VAL A 50 -5.68 -13.12 -3.22
CA VAL A 50 -6.56 -14.27 -3.35
C VAL A 50 -5.67 -15.27 -4.04
N GLY A 51 -5.34 -16.32 -3.31
CA GLY A 51 -4.34 -17.29 -3.71
C GLY A 51 -4.53 -17.64 -5.17
N GLU A 52 -3.45 -17.52 -5.92
CA GLU A 52 -3.28 -18.21 -7.19
C GLU A 52 -3.38 -19.70 -6.84
N ASP A 53 -4.62 -20.23 -6.86
CA ASP A 53 -4.90 -21.66 -6.89
C ASP A 53 -4.31 -22.17 -8.21
N ARG A 54 -3.20 -22.88 -8.08
CA ARG A 54 -2.46 -23.52 -9.17
C ARG A 54 -3.25 -24.69 -9.73
#